data_AF-A0A970C657-F1
#
_entry.id   AF-A0A970C657-F1
#
_cell.length_a   1.000
_cell.length_b   1.000
_cell.length_c   1.000
_cell.angle_alpha   90.00
_cell.angle_beta   90.00
_cell.angle_gamma   90.00
#
_symmetry.space_group_name_H-M   'P 1'
#
loop_
_entity.id
_entity.type
_entity.pdbx_description
1 polymer ?
#
loop_
_entity_poly.entity_id
_entity_poly.type
_entity_poly.pdbx_seq_one_letter_code
_entity_poly.pdbx_strand_id
1 'polypeptide(L)'
;MNLLELRFNYYLFAVMLLTAAGCASGPERESRREESFVQLFMEAEADIGDQTAIIQVVRSAPVPVRIYKRPFLDGSELVDAAVADVVGGFVIQLQFNAHGALVLEQVTTAHRGSRIAIYGMFPGGRWLAAPVVANRITNGVLVFTPDATREEAERLVRGLNNMAIRLGNKPKPGKSKGAGE
;
A
#
# COMPACT_ATOMS: atom_id res chain seq x y z
N MET A 1 49.05 -42.87 -34.81
CA MET A 1 48.33 -41.76 -34.14
C MET A 1 47.93 -42.22 -32.76
N ASN A 2 48.67 -41.81 -31.73
CA ASN A 2 48.38 -42.18 -30.35
C ASN A 2 47.25 -41.29 -29.84
N LEU A 3 46.10 -41.90 -29.54
CA LEU A 3 44.98 -41.24 -28.87
C LEU A 3 45.45 -40.76 -27.49
N LEU A 4 45.46 -39.45 -27.30
CA LEU A 4 45.66 -38.83 -25.99
C LEU A 4 44.63 -39.36 -25.00
N GLU A 5 45.13 -39.86 -23.88
CA GLU A 5 44.33 -40.34 -22.76
C GLU A 5 43.47 -39.20 -22.16
N LEU A 6 42.17 -39.25 -22.43
CA LEU A 6 41.15 -38.52 -21.66
C LEU A 6 40.93 -39.25 -20.33
N ARG A 7 41.85 -39.09 -19.38
CA ARG A 7 41.58 -39.41 -17.96
C ARG A 7 40.71 -38.31 -17.35
N PHE A 8 39.45 -38.28 -17.81
CA PHE A 8 38.45 -37.31 -17.38
C PHE A 8 38.01 -37.66 -15.95
N ASN A 9 38.30 -36.75 -15.03
CA ASN A 9 38.09 -36.93 -13.59
C ASN A 9 36.59 -37.01 -13.26
N TYR A 10 36.06 -38.23 -13.18
CA TYR A 10 34.63 -38.49 -12.94
C TYR A 10 34.12 -37.92 -11.61
N TYR A 11 35.00 -37.67 -10.65
CA TYR A 11 34.66 -36.98 -9.40
C TYR A 11 34.12 -35.56 -9.65
N LEU A 12 34.58 -34.88 -10.70
CA LEU A 12 34.16 -33.53 -11.05
C LEU A 12 32.73 -33.50 -11.64
N PHE A 13 32.33 -34.56 -12.35
CA PHE A 13 30.96 -34.73 -12.83
C PHE A 13 29.99 -35.12 -11.71
N ALA A 14 30.45 -35.90 -10.72
CA ALA A 14 29.63 -36.29 -9.57
C ALA A 14 29.26 -35.11 -8.66
N VAL A 15 30.14 -34.11 -8.52
CA VAL A 15 29.86 -32.88 -7.75
C VAL A 15 28.88 -31.97 -8.50
N MET A 16 28.93 -31.93 -9.83
CA MET A 16 28.03 -31.08 -10.63
C MET A 16 26.56 -31.56 -10.56
N LEU A 17 26.32 -32.87 -10.53
CA LEU A 17 24.98 -33.44 -10.42
C LEU A 17 24.31 -33.22 -9.06
N LEU A 18 25.09 -33.04 -7.98
CA LEU A 18 24.57 -32.78 -6.63
C LEU A 18 24.14 -31.32 -6.40
N THR A 19 24.50 -30.39 -7.28
CA THR A 19 24.13 -28.97 -7.15
C THR A 19 22.89 -28.58 -7.95
N ALA A 20 22.34 -29.49 -8.78
CA ALA A 20 21.18 -29.21 -9.63
C ALA A 20 19.81 -29.43 -8.93
N ALA A 21 19.79 -29.95 -7.70
CA ALA A 21 18.56 -30.17 -6.93
C ALA A 21 18.46 -29.16 -5.77
N GLY A 22 18.16 -27.89 -6.08
CA GLY A 22 18.16 -26.88 -5.01
C GLY A 22 17.68 -25.47 -5.33
N CYS A 23 16.77 -25.27 -6.28
CA CYS A 23 15.98 -24.03 -6.37
C CYS A 23 14.55 -24.35 -6.82
N ALA A 24 13.84 -25.14 -6.03
CA ALA A 24 12.38 -25.09 -6.03
C ALA A 24 11.96 -23.79 -5.30
N SER A 25 12.15 -22.65 -5.96
CA SER A 25 11.43 -21.43 -5.63
C SER A 25 9.96 -21.66 -6.00
N GLY A 26 9.22 -22.28 -5.08
CA GLY A 26 7.79 -22.50 -5.24
C GLY A 26 7.05 -21.17 -5.40
N PRO A 27 6.02 -21.10 -6.27
CA PRO A 27 5.18 -19.92 -6.47
C PRO A 27 4.38 -19.52 -5.20
N GLU A 28 4.48 -20.30 -4.12
CA GLU A 28 3.78 -20.09 -2.85
C GLU A 28 4.33 -18.92 -2.00
N ARG A 29 5.45 -18.30 -2.42
CA ARG A 29 6.02 -17.13 -1.74
C ARG A 29 5.46 -15.79 -2.23
N GLU A 30 4.81 -15.76 -3.39
CA GLU A 30 4.30 -14.52 -3.98
C GLU A 30 2.97 -14.08 -3.34
N SER A 31 2.11 -15.03 -2.96
CA SER A 31 0.88 -14.77 -2.20
C SER A 31 1.12 -14.37 -0.73
N ARG A 32 2.37 -14.51 -0.23
CA ARG A 32 2.75 -14.19 1.15
C ARG A 32 3.16 -12.73 1.35
N ARG A 33 3.21 -11.93 0.27
CA ARG A 33 3.58 -10.50 0.32
C ARG A 33 2.61 -9.65 -0.51
N GLU A 34 1.32 -9.82 -0.28
CA GLU A 34 0.35 -8.75 -0.59
C GLU A 34 0.55 -7.60 0.42
N GLU A 35 1.74 -7.00 0.40
CA GLU A 35 2.02 -5.77 1.13
C GLU A 35 1.36 -4.64 0.36
N SER A 36 0.27 -4.13 0.92
CA SER A 36 -0.41 -2.96 0.34
C SER A 36 -0.04 -1.73 1.15
N PHE A 37 0.32 -0.63 0.49
CA PHE A 37 0.71 0.62 1.14
C PHE A 37 -0.24 1.75 0.76
N VAL A 38 -0.38 2.73 1.65
CA VAL A 38 -1.09 3.97 1.37
C VAL A 38 -0.18 5.14 1.68
N GLN A 39 -0.22 6.17 0.84
CA GLN A 39 0.52 7.40 1.03
C GLN A 39 -0.39 8.59 0.74
N LEU A 40 -0.34 9.59 1.62
CA LEU A 40 -1.12 10.81 1.52
C LEU A 40 -0.20 11.97 1.14
N PHE A 41 -0.57 12.68 0.09
CA PHE A 41 0.18 13.81 -0.45
C PHE A 41 -0.69 15.06 -0.45
N MET A 42 -0.07 16.21 -0.17
CA MET A 42 -0.76 17.49 -0.22
C MET A 42 -0.72 18.09 -1.61
N GLU A 43 -1.83 18.70 -2.02
CA GLU A 43 -1.85 19.59 -3.18
C GLU A 43 -0.90 20.77 -2.97
N ALA A 44 -0.12 21.07 -4.02
CA ALA A 44 0.78 22.21 -4.05
C ALA A 44 0.14 23.34 -4.88
N GLU A 45 -0.05 24.49 -4.24
CA GLU A 45 -0.62 25.69 -4.88
C GLU A 45 0.32 26.26 -5.93
N ALA A 46 1.62 26.37 -5.59
CA ALA A 46 2.66 26.89 -6.47
C ALA A 46 3.54 25.77 -7.03
N ASP A 47 4.06 26.00 -8.23
CA ASP A 47 5.11 25.16 -8.80
C ASP A 47 6.45 25.54 -8.17
N ILE A 48 6.96 24.68 -7.28
CA ILE A 48 8.26 24.86 -6.62
C ILE A 48 9.33 24.00 -7.34
N GLY A 49 9.15 23.77 -8.64
CA GLY A 49 10.06 22.98 -9.46
C GLY A 49 10.11 21.52 -8.99
N ASP A 50 11.30 21.06 -8.60
CA ASP A 50 11.56 19.64 -8.31
C ASP A 50 10.84 19.09 -7.07
N GLN A 51 10.22 19.93 -6.25
CA GLN A 51 9.45 19.47 -5.08
C GLN A 51 8.01 19.09 -5.42
N THR A 52 7.53 19.39 -6.63
CA THR A 52 6.15 19.14 -7.05
C THR A 52 6.06 18.17 -8.23
N ALA A 53 4.93 17.48 -8.34
CA ALA A 53 4.61 16.60 -9.45
C ALA A 53 3.15 16.78 -9.86
N ILE A 54 2.88 16.69 -11.16
CA ILE A 54 1.50 16.68 -11.67
C ILE A 54 1.05 15.23 -11.75
N ILE A 55 -0.04 14.92 -11.06
CA ILE A 55 -0.66 13.62 -11.05
C ILE A 55 -2.03 13.69 -11.71
N GLN A 56 -2.46 12.58 -12.29
CA GLN A 56 -3.81 12.43 -12.78
C GLN A 56 -4.57 11.54 -11.81
N VAL A 57 -5.53 12.14 -11.12
CA VAL A 57 -6.44 11.39 -10.26
C VAL A 57 -7.57 10.95 -11.16
N VAL A 58 -7.58 9.66 -11.48
CA VAL A 58 -8.58 9.09 -12.36
C VAL A 58 -9.93 9.10 -11.60
N ARG A 59 -10.89 9.76 -12.23
CA ARG A 59 -12.33 9.67 -11.97
C ARG A 59 -12.96 9.61 -13.36
N SER A 60 -14.30 9.58 -13.44
CA SER A 60 -15.03 9.71 -14.70
C SER A 60 -14.58 10.91 -15.57
N ALA A 61 -13.95 11.93 -14.96
CA ALA A 61 -13.15 12.95 -15.63
C ALA A 61 -11.80 13.12 -14.89
N PRO A 62 -10.65 12.74 -15.51
CA PRO A 62 -9.33 12.94 -14.90
C PRO A 62 -9.05 14.43 -14.66
N VAL A 63 -8.69 14.78 -13.43
CA VAL A 63 -8.29 16.15 -13.07
C VAL A 63 -6.79 16.16 -12.81
N PRO A 64 -6.00 17.00 -13.51
CA PRO A 64 -4.60 17.18 -13.18
C PRO A 64 -4.51 17.91 -11.84
N VAL A 65 -3.83 17.30 -10.87
CA VAL A 65 -3.58 17.89 -9.55
C VAL A 65 -2.07 17.98 -9.36
N ARG A 66 -1.58 19.15 -8.97
CA ARG A 66 -0.17 19.32 -8.58
C ARG A 66 -0.04 18.94 -7.11
N ILE A 67 0.89 18.05 -6.78
CA ILE A 67 1.14 17.61 -5.41
C ILE A 67 2.59 17.82 -5.01
N TYR A 68 2.87 17.90 -3.71
CA TYR A 68 4.22 17.74 -3.19
C TYR A 68 4.68 16.29 -3.35
N LYS A 69 5.93 16.07 -3.74
CA LYS A 69 6.49 14.71 -3.92
C LYS A 69 6.68 13.94 -2.60
N ARG A 70 6.73 14.65 -1.47
CA ARG A 70 6.90 14.04 -0.14
C ARG A 70 5.51 13.75 0.46
N PRO A 71 5.21 12.49 0.84
CA PRO A 71 3.99 12.20 1.57
C PRO A 71 4.08 12.80 2.97
N PHE A 72 2.96 13.31 3.48
CA PHE A 72 2.88 13.84 4.85
C PHE A 72 2.42 12.77 5.84
N LEU A 73 1.75 11.72 5.35
CA LEU A 73 1.34 10.54 6.11
C LEU A 73 1.45 9.30 5.22
N ASP A 74 1.76 8.16 5.83
CA ASP A 74 1.81 6.89 5.13
C ASP A 74 1.15 5.76 5.94
N GLY A 75 1.31 4.52 5.46
CA GLY A 75 0.74 3.33 6.10
C GLY A 75 1.37 2.98 7.44
N SER A 76 2.51 3.58 7.81
CA SER A 76 3.23 3.28 9.05
C SER A 76 2.53 3.85 10.29
N GLU A 77 1.76 4.94 10.15
CA GLU A 77 0.94 5.49 11.23
C GLU A 77 -0.47 4.90 11.29
N LEU A 78 -0.79 3.93 10.44
CA LEU A 78 -2.13 3.35 10.35
C LEU A 78 -2.39 2.33 11.47
N VAL A 79 -3.55 2.44 12.12
CA VAL A 79 -4.05 1.52 13.16
C VAL A 79 -5.10 0.59 12.59
N ASP A 80 -6.01 1.11 11.78
CA ASP A 80 -7.08 0.32 11.18
C ASP A 80 -7.46 0.85 9.80
N ALA A 81 -7.94 -0.06 8.96
CA ALA A 81 -8.57 0.27 7.69
C ALA A 81 -9.85 -0.54 7.53
N ALA A 82 -10.90 0.10 7.02
CA ALA A 82 -12.18 -0.55 6.76
C ALA A 82 -12.77 -0.08 5.43
N VAL A 83 -13.46 -1.00 4.75
CA VAL A 83 -14.41 -0.64 3.69
C VAL A 83 -15.77 -0.49 4.36
N ALA A 84 -16.42 0.65 4.20
CA ALA A 84 -17.75 0.90 4.72
C ALA A 84 -18.73 1.15 3.57
N ASP A 85 -19.90 0.53 3.67
CA ASP A 85 -20.97 0.72 2.70
C ASP A 85 -21.74 2.02 3.00
N VAL A 86 -22.00 2.77 1.94
CA VAL A 86 -22.78 4.01 2.02
C VAL A 86 -23.84 4.00 0.92
N VAL A 87 -24.89 4.80 1.10
CA VAL A 87 -25.91 4.95 0.07
C VAL A 87 -25.24 5.51 -1.20
N GLY A 88 -25.24 4.73 -2.28
CA GLY A 88 -24.61 5.10 -3.55
C GLY A 88 -23.19 4.59 -3.77
N GLY A 89 -22.64 3.74 -2.90
CA GLY A 89 -21.34 3.09 -3.14
C GLY A 89 -20.67 2.58 -1.87
N PHE A 90 -19.35 2.74 -1.82
CA PHE A 90 -18.55 2.43 -0.64
C PHE A 90 -17.45 3.46 -0.44
N VAL A 91 -16.95 3.53 0.79
CA VAL A 91 -15.83 4.39 1.17
C VAL A 91 -14.76 3.56 1.85
N ILE A 92 -13.52 4.03 1.77
CA ILE A 92 -12.43 3.52 2.58
C ILE A 92 -12.27 4.46 3.76
N GLN A 93 -12.22 3.89 4.95
CA GLN A 93 -11.90 4.55 6.20
C GLN A 93 -10.49 4.15 6.63
N LEU A 94 -9.64 5.13 6.87
CA LEU A 94 -8.29 4.96 7.42
C LEU A 94 -8.26 5.60 8.81
N GLN A 95 -7.94 4.79 9.82
CA GLN A 95 -7.73 5.24 11.20
C GLN A 95 -6.23 5.31 11.48
N PHE A 96 -5.75 6.49 11.84
CA PHE A 96 -4.36 6.71 12.23
C PHE A 96 -4.17 6.61 13.75
N ASN A 97 -2.93 6.39 14.16
CA ASN A 97 -2.50 6.45 15.56
C ASN A 97 -2.47 7.90 16.06
N ALA A 98 -2.12 8.11 17.33
CA ALA A 98 -2.09 9.45 17.93
C ALA A 98 -1.18 10.44 17.18
N HIS A 99 -0.01 9.99 16.73
CA HIS A 99 0.91 10.84 15.96
C HIS A 99 0.31 11.20 14.60
N GLY A 100 -0.18 10.20 13.85
CA GLY A 100 -0.80 10.43 12.55
C GLY A 100 -2.07 11.28 12.63
N ALA A 101 -2.84 11.16 13.72
CA ALA A 101 -4.00 12.01 13.99
C ALA A 101 -3.61 13.48 14.16
N LEU A 102 -2.54 13.77 14.92
CA LEU A 102 -2.02 15.13 15.09
C LEU A 102 -1.50 15.72 13.78
N VAL A 103 -0.77 14.92 12.99
CA VAL A 103 -0.30 15.35 11.67
C VAL A 103 -1.48 15.64 10.74
N LEU A 104 -2.47 14.75 10.67
CA LEU A 104 -3.67 14.94 9.86
C LEU A 104 -4.43 16.19 10.28
N GLU A 105 -4.57 16.43 11.58
CA GLU A 105 -5.21 17.60 12.15
C GLU A 105 -4.49 18.90 11.79
N GLN A 106 -3.16 18.93 11.94
CA GLN A 106 -2.34 20.09 11.61
C GLN A 106 -2.46 20.42 10.12
N VAL A 107 -2.30 19.41 9.26
CA VAL A 107 -2.34 19.57 7.80
C VAL A 107 -3.72 20.03 7.34
N THR A 108 -4.80 19.41 7.83
CA THR A 108 -6.17 19.80 7.45
C THR A 108 -6.60 21.16 8.01
N THR A 109 -5.95 21.63 9.07
CA THR A 109 -6.15 22.99 9.58
C THR A 109 -5.46 24.02 8.70
N ALA A 110 -4.21 23.76 8.29
CA ALA A 110 -3.40 24.69 7.51
C ALA A 110 -3.83 24.77 6.03
N HIS A 111 -4.35 23.68 5.46
CA HIS A 111 -4.61 23.55 4.02
C HIS A 111 -6.08 23.30 3.70
N ARG A 112 -6.97 24.15 4.25
CA ARG A 112 -8.40 24.08 3.91
C ARG A 112 -8.64 24.48 2.46
N GLY A 113 -9.51 23.76 1.78
CA GLY A 113 -9.81 23.97 0.36
C GLY A 113 -8.82 23.29 -0.60
N SER A 114 -7.64 22.88 -0.13
CA SER A 114 -6.70 22.06 -0.89
C SER A 114 -7.14 20.59 -0.94
N ARG A 115 -6.62 19.83 -1.91
CA ARG A 115 -6.85 18.39 -2.05
C ARG A 115 -5.78 17.58 -1.32
N ILE A 116 -6.21 16.45 -0.77
CA ILE A 116 -5.31 15.39 -0.30
C ILE A 116 -5.29 14.30 -1.36
N ALA A 117 -4.19 14.14 -2.08
CA ALA A 117 -4.04 13.05 -3.03
C ALA A 117 -3.68 11.76 -2.29
N ILE A 118 -4.42 10.69 -2.58
CA ILE A 118 -4.31 9.41 -1.91
C ILE A 118 -3.76 8.40 -2.91
N TYR A 119 -2.55 7.92 -2.66
CA TYR A 119 -1.92 6.87 -3.45
C TYR A 119 -2.10 5.52 -2.76
N GLY A 120 -2.60 4.52 -3.49
CA GLY A 120 -2.71 3.15 -3.02
C GLY A 120 -1.78 2.24 -3.81
N MET A 121 -0.90 1.55 -3.10
CA MET A 121 -0.08 0.48 -3.66
C MET A 121 -0.74 -0.85 -3.32
N PHE A 122 -1.31 -1.46 -4.34
CA PHE A 122 -1.72 -2.85 -4.46
C PHE A 122 -1.20 -3.27 -5.85
N PRO A 123 -1.28 -4.53 -6.32
CA PRO A 123 -0.72 -4.89 -7.61
C PRO A 123 -1.16 -3.92 -8.73
N GLY A 124 -0.22 -3.08 -9.23
CA GLY A 124 -0.50 -1.99 -10.20
C GLY A 124 -0.70 -0.57 -9.62
N GLY A 125 -0.22 -0.29 -8.39
CA GLY A 125 -0.45 0.93 -7.60
C GLY A 125 -0.77 2.24 -8.34
N ARG A 126 -1.81 2.93 -7.86
CA ARG A 126 -2.43 4.09 -8.54
C ARG A 126 -3.00 5.14 -7.57
N TRP A 127 -3.33 6.30 -8.12
CA TRP A 127 -4.04 7.36 -7.41
C TRP A 127 -5.49 6.95 -7.19
N LEU A 128 -5.91 6.84 -5.93
CA LEU A 128 -7.24 6.39 -5.53
C LEU A 128 -8.22 7.53 -5.42
N ALA A 129 -7.80 8.68 -4.91
CA ALA A 129 -8.70 9.82 -4.71
C ALA A 129 -7.92 11.11 -4.51
N ALA A 130 -8.63 12.23 -4.65
CA ALA A 130 -8.17 13.55 -4.24
C ALA A 130 -9.30 14.37 -3.61
N PRO A 131 -9.82 13.94 -2.43
CA PRO A 131 -10.83 14.69 -1.70
C PRO A 131 -10.30 16.09 -1.33
N VAL A 132 -11.21 17.06 -1.38
CA VAL A 132 -10.94 18.42 -0.88
C VAL A 132 -11.05 18.42 0.63
N VAL A 133 -10.11 19.06 1.31
CA VAL A 133 -10.14 19.31 2.75
C VAL A 133 -11.20 20.37 3.04
N ALA A 134 -12.41 19.92 3.36
CA ALA A 134 -13.50 20.82 3.73
C ALA A 134 -13.37 21.30 5.18
N ASN A 135 -13.03 20.39 6.10
CA ASN A 135 -13.00 20.64 7.54
C ASN A 135 -11.72 20.10 8.18
N ARG A 136 -11.34 20.64 9.33
CA ARG A 136 -10.30 20.09 10.20
C ARG A 136 -10.70 18.68 10.66
N ILE A 137 -9.78 17.73 10.58
CA ILE A 137 -9.98 16.35 11.02
C ILE A 137 -9.24 16.14 12.35
N THR A 138 -9.96 16.02 13.46
CA THR A 138 -9.37 15.87 14.81
C THR A 138 -9.41 14.44 15.36
N ASN A 139 -10.22 13.56 14.77
CA ASN A 139 -10.40 12.18 15.23
C ASN A 139 -9.37 11.20 14.65
N GLY A 140 -8.46 11.68 13.79
CA GLY A 140 -7.48 10.84 13.10
C GLY A 140 -8.10 9.88 12.09
N VAL A 141 -9.32 10.14 11.61
CA VAL A 141 -10.01 9.30 10.63
C VAL A 141 -10.13 10.02 9.30
N LEU A 142 -9.53 9.44 8.26
CA LEU A 142 -9.73 9.88 6.88
C LEU A 142 -10.70 8.94 6.17
N VAL A 143 -11.79 9.50 5.66
CA VAL A 143 -12.80 8.77 4.87
C VAL A 143 -12.83 9.33 3.46
N PHE A 144 -12.78 8.45 2.46
CA PHE A 144 -12.84 8.85 1.06
C PHE A 144 -13.48 7.79 0.17
N THR A 145 -14.03 8.22 -0.96
CA THR A 145 -14.49 7.33 -2.03
C THR A 145 -13.31 6.99 -2.94
N PRO A 146 -12.85 5.73 -3.02
CA PRO A 146 -11.75 5.33 -3.87
C PRO A 146 -12.17 5.16 -5.33
N ASP A 147 -11.23 5.39 -6.24
CA ASP A 147 -11.29 4.97 -7.64
C ASP A 147 -10.76 3.53 -7.76
N ALA A 148 -11.56 2.60 -7.27
CA ALA A 148 -11.27 1.17 -7.29
C ALA A 148 -12.56 0.36 -7.31
N THR A 149 -12.47 -0.90 -7.76
CA THR A 149 -13.56 -1.85 -7.53
C THR A 149 -13.63 -2.21 -6.04
N ARG A 150 -14.75 -2.79 -5.62
CA ARG A 150 -14.92 -3.23 -4.24
C ARG A 150 -13.86 -4.27 -3.86
N GLU A 151 -13.59 -5.22 -4.74
CA GLU A 151 -12.65 -6.31 -4.53
C GLU A 151 -11.21 -5.77 -4.38
N GLU A 152 -10.85 -4.76 -5.17
CA GLU A 152 -9.58 -4.05 -5.06
C GLU A 152 -9.48 -3.27 -3.75
N ALA A 153 -10.54 -2.55 -3.36
CA ALA A 153 -10.59 -1.81 -2.10
C ALA A 153 -10.47 -2.74 -0.89
N GLU A 154 -11.16 -3.87 -0.90
CA GLU A 154 -11.03 -4.90 0.14
C GLU A 154 -9.62 -5.50 0.18
N ARG A 155 -9.00 -5.76 -0.99
CA ARG A 155 -7.61 -6.24 -1.05
C ARG A 155 -6.64 -5.23 -0.44
N LEU A 156 -6.78 -3.95 -0.79
CA LEU A 156 -6.00 -2.86 -0.22
C LEU A 156 -6.18 -2.79 1.31
N VAL A 157 -7.42 -2.78 1.78
CA VAL A 157 -7.75 -2.73 3.21
C VAL A 157 -7.19 -3.95 3.97
N ARG A 158 -7.25 -5.15 3.38
CA ARG A 158 -6.62 -6.35 3.97
C ARG A 158 -5.10 -6.19 4.08
N GLY A 159 -4.44 -5.74 3.00
CA GLY A 159 -2.99 -5.52 3.00
C GLY A 159 -2.54 -4.46 4.01
N LEU A 160 -3.28 -3.35 4.12
CA LEU A 160 -3.04 -2.30 5.11
C LEU A 160 -3.17 -2.81 6.55
N ASN A 161 -4.22 -3.57 6.84
CA ASN A 161 -4.41 -4.17 8.16
C ASN A 161 -3.31 -5.19 8.50
N ASN A 162 -2.87 -5.99 7.53
CA ASN A 162 -1.74 -6.91 7.72
C ASN A 162 -0.45 -6.15 8.05
N MET A 163 -0.21 -4.99 7.43
CA MET A 163 0.92 -4.12 7.76
C MET A 163 0.79 -3.54 9.16
N ALA A 164 -0.38 -3.00 9.53
CA ALA A 164 -0.62 -2.44 10.85
C ALA A 164 -0.39 -3.46 11.97
N ILE A 165 -0.78 -4.73 11.76
CA ILE A 165 -0.50 -5.83 12.69
C ILE A 165 1.01 -6.11 12.78
N ARG A 166 1.73 -6.11 11.64
CA ARG A 166 3.18 -6.34 11.61
C ARG A 166 3.98 -5.23 12.31
N LEU A 167 3.53 -3.98 12.18
CA LEU A 167 4.16 -2.83 12.83
C LEU A 167 3.79 -2.70 14.32
N GLY A 168 2.83 -3.50 14.80
CA GLY A 168 2.38 -3.47 16.19
C GLY A 168 1.34 -2.38 16.49
N ASN A 169 0.82 -1.69 15.48
CA ASN A 169 -0.22 -0.67 15.63
C ASN A 169 -1.61 -1.29 15.88
N LYS A 170 -1.85 -2.50 15.37
CA LYS A 170 -3.12 -3.22 15.51
C LYS A 170 -2.91 -4.56 16.23
N PRO A 171 -3.72 -4.90 17.26
CA PRO A 171 -3.65 -6.22 17.86
C PRO A 171 -4.06 -7.28 16.84
N LYS A 172 -3.35 -8.42 16.84
CA LYS A 172 -3.70 -9.56 15.99
C LYS A 172 -5.10 -10.06 16.36
N PRO A 173 -6.01 -10.30 15.40
CA PRO A 173 -7.31 -10.88 15.71
C PRO A 173 -7.09 -12.22 16.43
N GLY A 174 -7.70 -12.36 17.61
CA GLY A 174 -7.69 -13.62 18.35
C GLY A 174 -8.31 -14.70 17.47
N LYS A 175 -7.67 -15.88 17.37
CA LYS A 175 -8.28 -17.03 16.69
C LYS A 175 -9.61 -17.32 17.39
N SER A 176 -10.74 -17.02 16.75
CA SER A 176 -12.01 -17.59 17.17
C SER A 176 -11.88 -19.10 17.02
N LYS A 177 -11.79 -19.82 18.14
CA LYS A 177 -12.03 -21.26 18.14
C LYS A 177 -13.41 -21.42 17.50
N GLY A 178 -13.49 -22.13 16.38
CA GLY A 178 -14.77 -22.41 15.74
C GLY A 178 -15.72 -22.95 16.77
N ALA A 179 -16.87 -22.29 16.93
CA ALA A 179 -18.04 -22.93 17.50
C ALA A 179 -18.43 -23.99 16.47
N GLY A 180 -17.94 -25.21 16.68
CA GLY A 180 -18.56 -26.39 16.12
C GLY A 180 -19.83 -26.64 16.90
N GLU A 181 -20.95 -26.43 16.25
CA GLU A 181 -22.20 -27.16 16.50
C GLU A 181 -22.53 -27.95 15.23
#